data_AF-A0A847YSW3-F1
#
_entry.id   AF-A0A847YSW3-F1
#
_cell.length_a   1.000
_cell.length_b   1.000
_cell.length_c   1.000
_cell.angle_alpha   90.00
_cell.angle_beta   90.00
_cell.angle_gamma   90.00
#
_symmetry.space_group_name_H-M   'P 1'
#
loop_
_entity.id
_entity.type
_entity.pdbx_description
1 polymer ?
#
loop_
_entity_poly.entity_id
_entity_poly.type
_entity_poly.pdbx_seq_one_letter_code
_entity_poly.pdbx_strand_id
1 'polypeptide(L)'
;MDAAPQDTQSKKASKTIPVTVIAYVGDSAIVEWEDSEDLHRCTLPADIVKPKMTAEELANGIPYGLPLAEIVTFSASAVEFSRRMHQAGLWTADDIRRNPQRVFRALQAMYAVDVATLMQKIRTYEMEVNNA
;
A
#
# COMPACT_ATOMS: atom_id res chain seq x y z
N MET A 1 -31.68 37.81 -32.05
CA MET A 1 -31.82 36.46 -31.47
C MET A 1 -30.60 35.68 -31.92
N ASP A 2 -29.48 35.88 -31.24
CA ASP A 2 -28.22 35.17 -31.55
C ASP A 2 -28.06 34.03 -30.54
N ALA A 3 -28.18 32.81 -31.06
CA ALA A 3 -28.01 31.59 -30.31
C ALA A 3 -26.51 31.29 -30.12
N ALA A 4 -26.18 30.82 -28.93
CA ALA A 4 -24.85 30.56 -28.41
C ALA A 4 -23.97 29.63 -29.26
N PRO A 5 -22.64 29.78 -29.24
CA PRO A 5 -21.74 28.70 -29.58
C PRO A 5 -21.66 27.72 -28.39
N GLN A 6 -22.02 26.47 -28.63
CA GLN A 6 -21.79 25.37 -27.70
C GLN A 6 -20.29 25.03 -27.71
N ASP A 7 -19.66 25.17 -26.54
CA ASP A 7 -18.31 24.66 -26.29
C ASP A 7 -18.28 23.14 -26.45
N THR A 8 -17.68 22.69 -27.55
CA THR A 8 -17.23 21.32 -27.76
C THR A 8 -16.16 20.97 -26.71
N GLN A 9 -16.58 20.34 -25.60
CA GLN A 9 -15.65 19.72 -24.67
C GLN A 9 -14.91 18.56 -25.38
N SER A 10 -13.65 18.82 -25.67
CA SER A 10 -12.69 17.84 -26.18
C SER A 10 -12.52 16.71 -25.15
N LYS A 11 -13.07 15.52 -25.45
CA LYS A 11 -12.77 14.27 -24.73
C LYS A 11 -11.27 13.97 -24.87
N LYS A 12 -10.47 14.42 -23.90
CA LYS A 12 -9.13 13.85 -23.66
C LYS A 12 -9.32 12.35 -23.50
N ALA A 13 -8.69 11.55 -24.35
CA ALA A 13 -8.75 10.09 -24.23
C ALA A 13 -8.21 9.68 -22.86
N SER A 14 -9.09 9.26 -21.96
CA SER A 14 -8.73 8.81 -20.62
C SER A 14 -7.77 7.62 -20.74
N LYS A 15 -6.58 7.74 -20.14
CA LYS A 15 -5.57 6.67 -20.14
C LYS A 15 -6.18 5.43 -19.47
N THR A 16 -6.18 4.31 -20.19
CA THR A 16 -6.66 3.03 -19.65
C THR A 16 -5.52 2.30 -18.96
N ILE A 17 -5.85 1.68 -17.83
CA ILE A 17 -4.94 0.96 -16.93
C ILE A 17 -5.34 -0.51 -16.97
N PRO A 18 -4.39 -1.45 -17.16
CA PRO A 18 -4.69 -2.88 -17.07
C PRO A 18 -5.04 -3.26 -15.63
N VAL A 19 -6.08 -4.07 -15.47
CA VAL A 19 -6.62 -4.46 -14.17
C VAL A 19 -6.66 -5.98 -14.06
N THR A 20 -6.26 -6.49 -12.90
CA THR A 20 -6.34 -7.91 -12.53
C THR A 20 -7.42 -8.11 -11.48
N VAL A 21 -8.31 -9.07 -11.70
CA VAL A 21 -9.29 -9.46 -10.68
C VAL A 21 -8.63 -10.47 -9.73
N ILE A 22 -8.56 -10.14 -8.45
CA ILE A 22 -7.93 -10.99 -7.42
C ILE A 22 -8.94 -11.96 -6.82
N ALA A 23 -10.17 -11.51 -6.58
CA ALA A 23 -11.23 -12.33 -6.02
C ALA A 23 -12.61 -11.75 -6.33
N TYR A 24 -13.63 -12.62 -6.31
CA TYR A 24 -15.04 -12.21 -6.28
C TYR A 24 -15.60 -12.46 -4.87
N VAL A 25 -16.32 -11.49 -4.34
CA VAL A 25 -16.95 -11.52 -3.02
C VAL A 25 -18.41 -11.10 -3.18
N GLY A 26 -19.30 -12.09 -3.27
CA GLY A 26 -20.71 -11.83 -3.61
C GLY A 26 -20.83 -11.20 -5.00
N ASP A 27 -21.54 -10.07 -5.08
CA ASP A 27 -21.74 -9.30 -6.31
C ASP A 27 -20.62 -8.27 -6.57
N SER A 28 -19.55 -8.31 -5.78
CA SER A 28 -18.39 -7.42 -5.91
C SER A 28 -17.15 -8.21 -6.33
N ALA A 29 -16.20 -7.52 -6.94
CA ALA A 29 -14.88 -8.03 -7.23
C ALA A 29 -13.80 -7.14 -6.62
N ILE A 30 -12.76 -7.76 -6.09
CA ILE A 30 -11.53 -7.09 -5.66
C ILE A 30 -10.62 -7.03 -6.87
N VAL A 31 -10.30 -5.82 -7.28
CA VAL A 31 -9.43 -5.55 -8.41
C VAL A 31 -8.09 -5.00 -7.94
N GLU A 32 -7.05 -5.30 -8.70
CA GLU A 32 -5.68 -4.85 -8.48
C GLU A 32 -5.14 -4.20 -9.75
N TRP A 33 -4.44 -3.09 -9.59
CA TRP A 33 -3.68 -2.47 -10.67
C TRP A 33 -2.40 -1.85 -10.12
N GLU A 34 -1.39 -1.76 -10.99
CA GLU A 34 -0.12 -1.12 -10.68
C GLU A 34 -0.03 0.18 -11.46
N ASP A 35 0.40 1.25 -10.80
CA ASP A 35 0.83 2.48 -11.47
C ASP A 35 2.35 2.65 -11.36
N SER A 36 2.89 3.84 -11.66
CA SER A 36 4.34 4.07 -11.60
C SER A 36 4.91 4.06 -10.19
N GLU A 37 4.07 4.13 -9.15
CA GLU A 37 4.47 4.38 -7.78
C GLU A 37 4.07 3.25 -6.84
N ASP A 38 2.89 2.64 -7.02
CA ASP A 38 2.37 1.65 -6.07
C ASP A 38 1.44 0.59 -6.70
N LEU A 39 1.18 -0.45 -5.91
CA LEU A 39 0.19 -1.48 -6.17
C LEU A 39 -1.11 -1.13 -5.44
N HIS A 40 -2.17 -0.91 -6.21
CA HIS A 40 -3.45 -0.48 -5.69
C HIS A 40 -4.46 -1.61 -5.72
N ARG A 41 -5.38 -1.60 -4.75
CA ARG A 41 -6.54 -2.50 -4.74
C ARG A 41 -7.80 -1.76 -4.34
N CYS A 42 -8.90 -2.06 -5.03
CA CYS A 42 -10.22 -1.59 -4.64
C CYS A 42 -11.29 -2.65 -4.89
N THR A 43 -12.46 -2.44 -4.30
CA THR A 43 -13.65 -3.27 -4.48
C THR A 43 -14.62 -2.52 -5.39
N LEU A 44 -15.06 -3.19 -6.45
CA LEU A 44 -16.02 -2.68 -7.43
C LEU A 44 -17.15 -3.72 -7.63
N PRO A 45 -18.37 -3.31 -8.00
CA PRO A 45 -19.39 -4.24 -8.49
C PRO A 45 -18.86 -5.11 -9.65
N ALA A 46 -19.11 -6.41 -9.61
CA ALA A 46 -18.52 -7.37 -10.54
C ALA A 46 -18.95 -7.15 -12.00
N ASP A 47 -20.10 -6.54 -12.22
CA ASP A 47 -20.69 -6.24 -13.53
C ASP A 47 -19.99 -5.09 -14.26
N ILE A 48 -19.35 -4.17 -13.53
CA ILE A 48 -18.64 -3.02 -14.12
C ILE A 48 -17.15 -3.27 -14.37
N VAL A 49 -16.61 -4.37 -13.83
CA VAL A 49 -15.17 -4.67 -13.89
C VAL A 49 -14.77 -5.12 -15.30
N LYS A 50 -13.70 -4.50 -15.81
CA LYS A 50 -13.14 -4.77 -17.14
C LYS A 50 -11.64 -5.03 -17.04
N PRO A 51 -11.03 -5.78 -17.98
CA PRO A 51 -9.58 -5.98 -18.03
C PRO A 51 -8.76 -4.70 -18.18
N LYS A 52 -9.39 -3.61 -18.66
CA LYS A 52 -8.80 -2.28 -18.77
C LYS A 52 -9.81 -1.26 -18.30
N MET A 53 -9.44 -0.44 -17.32
CA MET A 53 -10.30 0.58 -16.73
C MET A 53 -9.59 1.92 -16.69
N THR A 54 -10.32 3.03 -16.66
CA THR A 54 -9.73 4.36 -16.47
C THR A 54 -9.45 4.62 -14.99
N ALA A 55 -8.55 5.55 -14.70
CA ALA A 55 -8.31 5.99 -13.32
C ALA A 55 -9.61 6.51 -12.66
N GLU A 56 -10.50 7.15 -13.43
CA GLU A 56 -11.81 7.63 -12.96
C GLU A 56 -12.73 6.47 -12.60
N GLU A 57 -12.78 5.40 -13.39
CA GLU A 57 -13.56 4.19 -13.08
C GLU A 57 -13.04 3.52 -11.79
N LEU A 58 -11.71 3.43 -11.63
CA LEU A 58 -11.06 2.83 -10.45
C LEU A 58 -11.23 3.68 -9.18
N ALA A 59 -11.25 5.01 -9.32
CA ALA A 59 -11.46 5.95 -8.21
C ALA A 59 -12.87 5.87 -7.60
N ASN A 60 -13.85 5.30 -8.32
CA ASN A 60 -15.17 5.04 -7.77
C ASN A 60 -15.23 3.76 -6.91
N GLY A 61 -14.17 2.96 -6.90
CA GLY A 61 -14.08 1.76 -6.08
C GLY A 61 -13.83 2.08 -4.61
N ILE A 62 -14.27 1.19 -3.73
CA ILE A 62 -13.98 1.28 -2.30
C ILE A 62 -12.56 0.73 -2.11
N PRO A 63 -11.59 1.52 -1.58
CA PRO A 63 -10.23 1.02 -1.34
C PRO A 63 -10.23 -0.29 -0.57
N TYR A 64 -9.45 -1.26 -1.02
CA TYR A 64 -9.41 -2.59 -0.41
C TYR A 64 -8.30 -2.66 0.63
N GLY A 65 -8.69 -2.97 1.87
CA GLY A 65 -7.77 -3.09 2.99
C GLY A 65 -7.41 -1.75 3.61
N LEU A 66 -6.36 -1.78 4.42
CA LEU A 66 -5.92 -0.67 5.23
C LEU A 66 -4.76 0.06 4.54
N PRO A 67 -4.73 1.41 4.46
CA PRO A 67 -3.59 2.14 3.91
C PRO A 67 -2.41 2.07 4.90
N LEU A 68 -1.72 0.93 4.93
CA LEU A 68 -0.67 0.64 5.92
C LEU A 68 0.43 1.71 5.95
N ALA A 69 0.74 2.29 4.78
CA ALA A 69 1.72 3.36 4.63
C ALA A 69 1.35 4.65 5.41
N GLU A 70 0.06 4.93 5.57
CA GLU A 70 -0.42 6.10 6.33
C GLU A 70 -0.39 5.86 7.85
N ILE A 71 -0.32 4.58 8.25
CA ILE A 71 -0.55 4.18 9.63
C ILE A 71 0.76 3.98 10.37
N VAL A 72 1.81 3.48 9.73
CA VAL A 72 3.09 3.28 10.39
C VAL A 72 4.23 3.99 9.67
N THR A 73 5.10 4.60 10.45
CA THR A 73 6.40 5.08 9.98
C THR A 73 7.45 4.27 10.72
N PHE A 74 8.27 3.53 9.97
CA PHE A 74 9.38 2.78 10.53
C PHE A 74 10.54 3.72 10.86
N SER A 75 11.05 3.66 12.08
CA SER A 75 12.00 4.63 12.63
C SER A 75 13.38 3.99 12.89
N ALA A 76 14.04 3.53 11.83
CA ALA A 76 15.40 3.01 11.93
C ALA A 76 16.43 4.11 11.66
N SER A 77 17.23 4.48 12.67
CA SER A 77 18.37 5.38 12.50
C SER A 77 19.67 4.60 12.27
N ALA A 78 20.64 5.22 11.57
CA ALA A 78 21.97 4.62 11.38
C ALA A 78 22.70 4.37 12.71
N VAL A 79 22.47 5.24 13.70
CA VAL A 79 23.01 5.09 15.06
C VAL A 79 22.43 3.86 15.74
N GLU A 80 21.11 3.66 15.64
CA GLU A 80 20.45 2.48 16.20
C GLU A 80 20.88 1.21 15.51
N PHE A 81 20.97 1.23 14.18
CA PHE A 81 21.49 0.13 13.39
C PHE A 81 22.89 -0.28 13.85
N SER A 82 23.83 0.68 13.93
CA SER A 82 25.20 0.42 14.40
C SER A 82 25.22 -0.17 15.81
N ARG A 83 24.44 0.42 16.73
CA ARG A 83 24.31 -0.07 18.11
C ARG A 83 23.83 -1.52 18.16
N ARG A 84 22.78 -1.86 17.40
CA ARG A 84 22.21 -3.22 17.35
C ARG A 84 23.16 -4.24 16.74
N MET A 85 23.90 -3.86 15.70
CA MET A 85 24.91 -4.73 15.09
C MET A 85 26.04 -5.04 16.08
N HIS A 86 26.57 -4.03 16.79
CA HIS A 86 27.61 -4.24 17.79
C HIS A 86 27.13 -5.10 18.97
N GLN A 87 25.88 -4.91 19.43
CA GLN A 87 25.27 -5.77 20.47
C GLN A 87 25.13 -7.23 20.03
N ALA A 88 24.96 -7.48 18.73
CA ALA A 88 24.95 -8.83 18.15
C ALA A 88 26.36 -9.39 17.87
N GLY A 89 27.42 -8.66 18.24
CA GLY A 89 28.81 -9.02 18.00
C GLY A 89 29.26 -8.83 16.55
N LEU A 90 28.56 -8.01 15.77
CA LEU A 90 28.87 -7.73 14.36
C LEU A 90 29.52 -6.34 14.27
N TRP A 91 30.83 -6.30 14.04
CA TRP A 91 31.61 -5.05 14.02
C TRP A 91 32.11 -4.69 12.63
N THR A 92 32.31 -5.70 11.79
CA THR A 92 32.90 -5.54 10.46
C THR A 92 31.97 -6.03 9.36
N ALA A 93 32.27 -5.63 8.13
CA ALA A 93 31.57 -6.15 6.96
C ALA A 93 31.76 -7.67 6.81
N ASP A 94 32.88 -8.23 7.26
CA ASP A 94 33.12 -9.68 7.20
C ASP A 94 32.21 -10.43 8.19
N ASP A 95 32.02 -9.88 9.39
CA ASP A 95 31.09 -10.44 10.39
C ASP A 95 29.67 -10.52 9.84
N ILE A 96 29.20 -9.44 9.18
CA ILE A 96 27.88 -9.35 8.57
C ILE A 96 27.72 -10.43 7.48
N ARG A 97 28.70 -10.58 6.59
CA ARG A 97 28.65 -11.57 5.49
C ARG A 97 28.66 -13.00 5.98
N ARG A 98 29.47 -13.30 7.00
CA ARG A 98 29.58 -14.65 7.57
C ARG A 98 28.40 -15.03 8.46
N ASN A 99 27.67 -14.05 8.99
CA ASN A 99 26.62 -14.28 9.98
C ASN A 99 25.27 -13.62 9.59
N PRO A 100 24.70 -13.91 8.41
CA PRO A 100 23.47 -13.26 7.94
C PRO A 100 22.29 -13.45 8.92
N GLN A 101 22.22 -14.60 9.59
CA GLN A 101 21.18 -14.87 10.59
C GLN A 101 21.26 -13.92 11.80
N ARG A 102 22.46 -13.51 12.21
CA ARG A 102 22.61 -12.53 13.31
C ARG A 102 22.20 -11.13 12.86
N VAL A 103 22.47 -10.78 11.61
CA VAL A 103 22.02 -9.53 10.99
C VAL A 103 20.48 -9.46 11.00
N PHE A 104 19.80 -10.51 10.55
CA PHE A 104 18.34 -10.56 10.56
C PHE A 104 17.76 -10.41 11.97
N ARG A 105 18.34 -11.08 12.98
CA ARG A 105 17.89 -10.92 14.38
C ARG A 105 18.10 -9.51 14.90
N ALA A 106 19.23 -8.87 14.58
CA ALA A 106 19.49 -7.49 14.98
C ALA A 106 18.51 -6.51 14.31
N LEU A 107 18.18 -6.71 13.04
CA LEU A 107 17.15 -5.94 12.32
C LEU A 107 15.76 -6.15 12.92
N GLN A 108 15.37 -7.39 13.20
CA GLN A 108 14.10 -7.69 13.86
C GLN A 108 13.98 -7.00 15.22
N ALA A 109 15.05 -7.03 16.02
CA ALA A 109 15.09 -6.34 17.31
C ALA A 109 14.99 -4.82 17.16
N MET A 110 15.54 -4.25 16.09
CA MET A 110 15.45 -2.82 15.77
C MET A 110 14.01 -2.41 15.47
N TYR A 111 13.29 -3.18 14.64
CA TYR A 111 11.92 -2.87 14.23
C TYR A 111 10.84 -3.41 15.19
N ALA A 112 11.20 -4.11 16.27
CA ALA A 112 10.22 -4.73 17.17
C ALA A 112 9.22 -3.72 17.75
N VAL A 113 9.68 -2.51 18.07
CA VAL A 113 8.81 -1.43 18.59
C VAL A 113 7.86 -0.95 17.49
N ASP A 114 8.36 -0.69 16.28
CA ASP A 114 7.55 -0.22 15.15
C ASP A 114 6.48 -1.26 14.78
N VAL A 115 6.80 -2.56 14.81
CA VAL A 115 5.83 -3.65 14.58
C VAL A 115 4.77 -3.67 15.67
N ALA A 116 5.14 -3.50 16.94
CA ALA A 116 4.15 -3.42 18.02
C ALA A 116 3.22 -2.21 17.85
N THR A 117 3.77 -1.05 17.46
CA THR A 117 2.98 0.16 17.15
C THR A 117 2.07 -0.06 15.94
N LEU A 118 2.53 -0.72 14.88
CA LEU A 118 1.71 -1.09 13.73
C LEU A 118 0.51 -1.94 14.16
N MET A 119 0.75 -3.01 14.93
CA MET A 119 -0.32 -3.89 15.40
C MET A 119 -1.33 -3.15 16.29
N GLN A 120 -0.87 -2.21 17.12
CA GLN A 120 -1.76 -1.38 17.93
C GLN A 120 -2.64 -0.49 17.05
N LYS A 121 -2.06 0.19 16.07
CA LYS A 121 -2.82 1.10 15.20
C LYS A 121 -3.81 0.37 14.30
N ILE A 122 -3.47 -0.82 13.81
CA ILE A 122 -4.40 -1.68 13.07
C ILE A 122 -5.65 -1.95 13.92
N ARG A 123 -5.47 -2.37 15.18
CA ARG A 123 -6.60 -2.63 16.09
C ARG A 123 -7.46 -1.39 16.35
N THR A 124 -6.83 -0.22 16.52
CA THR A 124 -7.58 1.04 16.72
C THR A 124 -8.44 1.36 15.51
N TYR A 125 -7.89 1.24 14.30
CA TYR A 125 -8.65 1.46 13.07
C TYR A 125 -9.83 0.49 12.93
N GLU A 126 -9.61 -0.81 13.19
CA GLU A 126 -10.68 -1.82 13.15
C GLU A 126 -11.82 -1.51 14.14
N MET A 127 -11.51 -0.94 15.31
CA MET A 127 -12.53 -0.51 16.28
C MET A 127 -13.29 0.73 15.81
N GLU A 128 -12.62 1.70 15.19
CA GLU A 128 -13.27 2.92 14.69
C GLU A 128 -14.23 2.60 13.53
N VAL A 129 -13.80 1.76 12.58
CA VAL A 129 -14.63 1.36 11.43
C VAL A 129 -15.85 0.54 11.84
N ASN A 130 -15.71 -0.38 12.81
CA ASN A 130 -16.84 -1.21 13.25
C ASN A 130 -17.87 -0.44 14.10
N ASN A 131 -17.53 0.75 14.60
CA ASN A 131 -18.41 1.59 15.40
C ASN A 131 -19.03 2.77 14.61
N ALA A 132 -18.66 2.93 13.33
CA ALA A 132 -19.17 3.95 12.42
C ALA A 132 -20.30 3.41 11.54
#